data_AF-A0A8J6PIR4-F1
#
_entry.id   AF-A0A8J6PIR4-F1
#
_cell.length_a   1.000
_cell.length_b   1.000
_cell.length_c   1.000
_cell.angle_alpha   90.00
_cell.angle_beta   90.00
_cell.angle_gamma   90.00
#
_symmetry.space_group_name_H-M   'P 1'
#
loop_
_entity.id
_entity.type
_entity.pdbx_description
1 polymer ?
#
loop_
_entity_poly.entity_id
_entity_poly.type
_entity_poly.pdbx_seq_one_letter_code
_entity_poly.pdbx_strand_id
1 'polypeptide(L)'
;MDLISKIKNDQIEIFQKSLLTGVIKEHSEVIYCDSLKDFMNIDVRNSTDHKVLFNNLKSMKGPVLYWFEILSENTHEEIRQKLIEYKNTSGVRASSAMWSYTVPNSKYLYVGKVKKGISGRMVTHLGYNKNPDTSGLQLFHWSKGMNLTLKLSVMEFIPEMADLMGVIELKVAQNLHPIIGKH
;
A
#
# COMPACT_ATOMS: atom_id res chain seq x y z
N MET A 1 14.45 -40.83 1.90
CA MET A 1 14.84 -39.46 1.49
C MET A 1 15.13 -38.68 2.76
N ASP A 2 16.34 -38.16 2.93
CA ASP A 2 16.72 -37.41 4.13
C ASP A 2 15.88 -36.12 4.28
N LEU A 3 15.53 -35.76 5.51
CA LEU A 3 14.64 -34.64 5.83
C LEU A 3 15.14 -33.33 5.22
N ILE A 4 16.46 -33.11 5.22
CA ILE A 4 17.09 -31.92 4.63
C ILE A 4 16.88 -31.89 3.10
N SER A 5 17.00 -33.04 2.44
CA SER A 5 16.76 -33.12 0.99
C SER A 5 15.31 -32.83 0.63
N LYS A 6 14.36 -33.28 1.46
CA LYS A 6 12.94 -32.98 1.27
C LYS A 6 12.66 -31.48 1.42
N ILE A 7 13.13 -30.86 2.50
CA ILE A 7 12.97 -29.41 2.73
C ILE A 7 13.56 -28.60 1.57
N LYS A 8 14.75 -28.98 1.09
CA LYS A 8 15.41 -28.30 -0.03
C LYS A 8 14.57 -28.39 -1.31
N ASN A 9 14.03 -29.57 -1.61
CA ASN A 9 13.20 -29.77 -2.80
C ASN A 9 11.88 -28.99 -2.70
N ASP A 10 11.21 -29.03 -1.55
CA ASP A 10 9.97 -28.29 -1.32
C ASP A 10 10.19 -26.77 -1.51
N GLN A 11 11.30 -26.22 -1.01
CA GLN A 11 11.64 -24.80 -1.21
C GLN A 11 11.95 -24.45 -2.67
N ILE A 12 12.67 -25.31 -3.38
CA ILE A 12 12.97 -25.11 -4.80
C ILE A 12 11.68 -25.12 -5.62
N GLU A 13 10.77 -26.05 -5.35
CA GLU A 13 9.49 -26.15 -6.05
C GLU A 13 8.61 -24.92 -5.79
N ILE A 14 8.51 -24.46 -4.53
CA ILE A 14 7.80 -23.22 -4.18
C ILE A 14 8.40 -22.03 -4.93
N PHE A 15 9.73 -21.92 -4.97
CA PHE A 15 10.41 -20.84 -5.67
C PHE A 15 10.13 -20.88 -7.18
N GLN A 16 10.24 -22.05 -7.81
CA GLN A 16 9.95 -22.23 -9.23
C GLN A 16 8.48 -21.92 -9.57
N LYS A 17 7.54 -22.39 -8.75
CA LYS A 17 6.11 -22.09 -8.90
C LYS A 17 5.82 -20.60 -8.72
N SER A 18 6.49 -19.96 -7.77
CA SER A 18 6.40 -18.51 -7.54
C SER A 18 6.94 -17.69 -8.72
N LEU A 19 7.98 -18.18 -9.41
CA LEU A 19 8.53 -17.53 -10.60
C LEU A 19 7.60 -17.58 -11.82
N LEU A 20 6.79 -18.64 -11.95
CA LEU A 20 5.94 -18.88 -13.13
C LEU A 20 4.50 -18.39 -12.95
N THR A 21 3.93 -18.55 -11.75
CA THR A 21 2.51 -18.29 -11.47
C THR A 21 2.30 -17.64 -10.10
N GLY A 22 3.32 -16.96 -9.57
CA GLY A 22 3.28 -16.43 -8.20
C GLY A 22 2.18 -15.41 -7.98
N VAL A 23 1.74 -14.72 -9.05
CA VAL A 23 0.64 -13.74 -9.03
C VAL A 23 -0.68 -14.42 -9.34
N ILE A 24 -1.65 -14.28 -8.44
CA ILE A 24 -3.01 -14.81 -8.57
C ILE A 24 -3.94 -13.77 -9.20
N LYS A 25 -3.87 -12.53 -8.72
CA LYS A 25 -4.84 -11.49 -9.07
C LYS A 25 -4.18 -10.13 -9.05
N GLU A 26 -4.54 -9.32 -10.04
CA GLU A 26 -4.17 -7.91 -10.10
C GLU A 26 -5.42 -7.03 -10.08
N HIS A 27 -5.27 -5.84 -9.52
CA HIS A 27 -6.29 -4.81 -9.56
C HIS A 27 -5.61 -3.43 -9.51
N SER A 28 -6.17 -2.49 -10.25
CA SER A 28 -5.78 -1.09 -10.14
C SER A 28 -7.01 -0.19 -10.11
N GLU A 29 -6.91 0.89 -9.35
CA GLU A 29 -7.98 1.87 -9.15
C GLU A 29 -7.39 3.27 -9.09
N VAL A 30 -8.09 4.26 -9.65
CA VAL A 30 -7.71 5.67 -9.51
C VAL A 30 -8.44 6.27 -8.31
N ILE A 31 -7.68 6.95 -7.46
CA ILE A 31 -8.16 7.61 -6.25
C ILE A 31 -7.97 9.11 -6.42
N TYR A 32 -9.09 9.83 -6.49
CA TYR A 32 -9.13 11.28 -6.45
C TYR A 32 -9.17 11.73 -5.00
N CYS A 33 -8.03 12.15 -4.46
CA CYS A 33 -7.87 12.45 -3.04
C CYS A 33 -8.79 13.58 -2.56
N ASP A 34 -9.08 14.57 -3.40
CA ASP A 34 -9.98 15.67 -3.06
C ASP A 34 -11.46 15.27 -3.04
N SER A 35 -11.80 14.13 -3.62
CA SER A 35 -13.16 13.56 -3.59
C SER A 35 -13.37 12.63 -2.39
N LEU A 36 -12.37 12.43 -1.53
CA LEU A 36 -12.50 11.62 -0.32
C LEU A 36 -13.45 12.31 0.67
N LYS A 37 -14.56 11.63 0.99
CA LYS A 37 -15.56 12.09 1.96
C LYS A 37 -15.21 11.63 3.37
N ASP A 38 -15.82 12.26 4.36
CA ASP A 38 -15.71 11.81 5.74
C ASP A 38 -16.45 10.49 5.94
N PHE A 39 -15.68 9.41 6.11
CA PHE A 39 -16.16 8.09 6.48
C PHE A 39 -15.73 7.69 7.89
N MET A 40 -15.33 8.61 8.77
CA MET A 40 -14.78 8.27 10.10
C MET A 40 -15.77 7.53 11.01
N ASN A 41 -17.07 7.78 10.83
CA ASN A 41 -18.13 7.21 11.65
C ASN A 41 -18.82 5.99 11.02
N ILE A 42 -18.47 5.63 9.78
CA ILE A 42 -19.07 4.50 9.06
C ILE A 42 -17.99 3.60 8.46
N ASP A 43 -18.32 2.34 8.20
CA ASP A 43 -17.38 1.46 7.52
C ASP A 43 -17.32 1.84 6.03
N VAL A 44 -16.25 2.52 5.61
CA VAL A 44 -16.02 2.90 4.21
C VAL A 44 -16.13 1.73 3.23
N ARG A 45 -15.89 0.49 3.70
CA ARG A 45 -16.01 -0.74 2.90
C ARG A 45 -17.45 -1.08 2.51
N ASN A 46 -18.42 -0.39 3.09
CA ASN A 46 -19.84 -0.49 2.79
C ASN A 46 -20.36 0.75 2.05
N SER A 47 -19.51 1.75 1.80
CA SER A 47 -19.87 2.93 1.01
C SER A 47 -20.16 2.53 -0.44
N THR A 48 -21.13 3.21 -1.06
CA THR A 48 -21.37 3.10 -2.50
C THR A 48 -20.17 3.59 -3.30
N ASP A 49 -19.53 4.66 -2.82
CA ASP A 49 -18.44 5.35 -3.48
C ASP A 49 -17.20 4.47 -3.67
N HIS A 50 -16.95 3.52 -2.76
CA HIS A 50 -15.79 2.63 -2.82
C HIS A 50 -16.16 1.15 -2.94
N LYS A 51 -17.42 0.82 -3.28
CA LYS A 51 -17.92 -0.56 -3.31
C LYS A 51 -17.09 -1.45 -4.24
N VAL A 52 -16.76 -0.97 -5.45
CA VAL A 52 -15.99 -1.73 -6.44
C VAL A 52 -14.59 -2.02 -5.93
N LEU A 53 -13.85 -0.99 -5.49
CA LEU A 53 -12.53 -1.12 -4.88
C LEU A 53 -12.54 -2.14 -3.74
N PHE A 54 -13.40 -1.96 -2.74
CA PHE A 54 -13.39 -2.84 -1.57
C PHE A 54 -13.89 -4.26 -1.84
N ASN A 55 -14.76 -4.47 -2.82
CA ASN A 55 -15.13 -5.82 -3.24
C ASN A 55 -13.94 -6.56 -3.86
N ASN A 56 -13.16 -5.89 -4.73
CA ASN A 56 -11.94 -6.45 -5.30
C ASN A 56 -10.90 -6.76 -4.21
N LEU A 57 -10.68 -5.83 -3.27
CA LEU A 57 -9.74 -6.04 -2.17
C LEU A 57 -10.20 -7.13 -1.19
N LYS A 58 -11.50 -7.28 -0.95
CA LYS A 58 -12.05 -8.34 -0.08
C LYS A 58 -11.92 -9.72 -0.70
N SER A 59 -11.90 -9.84 -2.03
CA SER A 59 -11.73 -11.14 -2.70
C SER A 59 -10.30 -11.68 -2.58
N MET A 60 -9.32 -10.80 -2.39
CA MET A 60 -7.91 -11.17 -2.24
C MET A 60 -7.67 -11.77 -0.85
N LYS A 61 -7.26 -13.05 -0.80
CA LYS A 61 -7.04 -13.83 0.42
C LYS A 61 -5.56 -14.10 0.71
N GLY A 62 -4.72 -14.05 -0.30
CA GLY A 62 -3.28 -14.25 -0.22
C GLY A 62 -2.49 -13.04 0.28
N PRO A 63 -1.16 -13.19 0.36
CA PRO A 63 -0.23 -12.07 0.50
C PRO A 63 -0.37 -11.09 -0.67
N VAL A 64 -0.17 -9.81 -0.40
CA VAL A 64 -0.38 -8.75 -1.38
C VAL A 64 0.77 -7.75 -1.32
N LEU A 65 1.26 -7.37 -2.50
CA LEU A 65 2.06 -6.17 -2.73
C LEU A 65 1.16 -5.08 -3.31
N TYR A 66 1.37 -3.83 -2.91
CA TYR A 66 0.67 -2.70 -3.50
C TYR A 66 1.55 -1.46 -3.52
N TRP A 67 1.25 -0.55 -4.44
CA TRP A 67 1.88 0.76 -4.51
C TRP A 67 0.90 1.82 -4.96
N PHE A 68 1.23 3.07 -4.61
CA PHE A 68 0.53 4.26 -5.05
C PHE A 68 1.44 5.05 -6.00
N GLU A 69 0.99 5.23 -7.23
CA GLU A 69 1.62 6.09 -8.23
C GLU A 69 0.88 7.42 -8.29
N ILE A 70 1.62 8.52 -8.39
CA ILE A 70 1.10 9.88 -8.52
C ILE A 70 0.82 10.13 -10.00
N LEU A 71 -0.45 10.42 -10.32
CA LEU A 71 -0.91 10.73 -11.67
C LEU A 71 -1.11 12.24 -11.91
N SER A 72 -1.22 13.02 -10.83
CA SER A 72 -1.32 14.48 -10.89
C SER A 72 0.06 15.14 -10.98
N GLU A 73 0.09 16.41 -11.35
CA GLU A 73 1.33 17.20 -11.49
C GLU A 73 1.94 17.66 -10.15
N ASN A 74 1.62 16.98 -9.04
CA ASN A 74 2.20 17.33 -7.74
C ASN A 74 3.68 16.97 -7.71
N THR A 75 4.48 17.95 -7.31
CA THR A 75 5.92 17.77 -7.17
C THR A 75 6.26 16.97 -5.92
N HIS A 76 7.48 16.42 -5.93
CA HIS A 76 8.05 15.72 -4.79
C HIS A 76 8.01 16.57 -3.51
N GLU A 77 8.35 17.85 -3.63
CA GLU A 77 8.45 18.78 -2.51
C GLU A 77 7.09 19.13 -1.93
N GLU A 78 6.08 19.39 -2.80
CA GLU A 78 4.71 19.67 -2.35
C GLU A 78 4.13 18.52 -1.51
N ILE A 79 4.36 17.28 -1.94
CA ILE A 79 3.91 16.08 -1.21
C ILE A 79 4.60 15.99 0.15
N ARG A 80 5.92 16.16 0.20
CA ARG A 80 6.68 16.08 1.45
C ARG A 80 6.28 17.18 2.41
N GLN A 81 6.20 18.41 1.93
CA GLN A 81 5.83 19.57 2.73
C GLN A 81 4.44 19.39 3.35
N LYS A 82 3.45 18.96 2.57
CA LYS A 82 2.10 18.69 3.09
C LYS A 82 2.06 17.60 4.16
N LEU A 83 2.85 16.54 4.00
CA LEU A 83 2.92 15.48 5.00
C LEU A 83 3.66 15.92 6.27
N ILE A 84 4.69 16.77 6.14
CA ILE A 84 5.40 17.38 7.28
C ILE A 84 4.45 18.28 8.07
N GLU A 85 3.70 19.16 7.39
CA GLU A 85 2.69 20.03 7.99
C GLU A 85 1.66 19.21 8.79
N TYR A 86 1.14 18.15 8.18
CA TYR A 86 0.23 17.24 8.85
C TYR A 86 0.87 16.60 10.10
N LYS A 87 2.08 16.07 9.99
CA LYS A 87 2.78 15.44 11.13
C LYS A 87 3.08 16.38 12.29
N ASN A 88 3.25 17.67 12.01
CA ASN A 88 3.51 18.70 13.02
C ASN A 88 2.23 19.24 13.68
N THR A 89 1.05 18.83 13.19
CA THR A 89 -0.23 19.21 13.78
C THR A 89 -0.49 18.36 15.04
N SER A 90 -1.02 18.98 16.11
CA SER A 90 -1.32 18.26 17.36
C SER A 90 -2.50 17.28 17.19
N GLY A 91 -2.40 16.10 17.79
CA GLY A 91 -3.51 15.13 17.83
C GLY A 91 -3.77 14.39 16.51
N VAL A 92 -2.80 14.42 15.59
CA VAL A 92 -2.93 13.71 14.31
C VAL A 92 -2.79 12.20 14.44
N ARG A 93 -3.35 11.49 13.47
CA ARG A 93 -3.27 10.03 13.37
C ARG A 93 -1.88 9.59 12.94
N ALA A 94 -1.44 8.44 13.45
CA ALA A 94 -0.16 7.84 13.09
C ALA A 94 -0.05 7.68 11.57
N SER A 95 0.99 8.28 10.99
CA SER A 95 1.25 8.23 9.56
C SER A 95 2.49 7.39 9.24
N SER A 96 2.62 6.99 7.98
CA SER A 96 3.78 6.24 7.51
C SER A 96 5.08 7.01 7.73
N ALA A 97 6.13 6.27 8.06
CA ALA A 97 7.44 6.85 8.28
C ALA A 97 7.95 7.54 7.01
N MET A 98 8.71 8.61 7.20
CA MET A 98 9.44 9.28 6.12
C MET A 98 10.93 9.09 6.36
N TRP A 99 11.65 8.78 5.30
CA TRP A 99 13.10 8.83 5.32
C TRP A 99 13.58 10.23 4.90
N SER A 100 14.77 10.60 5.38
CA SER A 100 15.44 11.86 5.04
C SER A 100 15.94 11.83 3.60
N TYR A 101 16.39 10.67 3.12
CA TYR A 101 16.79 10.49 1.73
C TYR A 101 15.60 10.04 0.89
N THR A 102 15.39 10.73 -0.23
CA THR A 102 14.44 10.36 -1.27
C THR A 102 15.03 10.68 -2.64
N VAL A 103 14.57 9.97 -3.66
CA VAL A 103 14.96 10.27 -5.04
C VAL A 103 14.07 11.42 -5.56
N PRO A 104 14.65 12.54 -6.00
CA PRO A 104 13.89 13.64 -6.59
C PRO A 104 13.03 13.17 -7.76
N ASN A 105 11.87 13.78 -7.94
CA ASN A 105 10.94 13.51 -9.05
C ASN A 105 10.40 12.07 -9.13
N SER A 106 10.49 11.29 -8.05
CA SER A 106 9.79 10.01 -7.98
C SER A 106 8.29 10.20 -8.20
N LYS A 107 7.71 9.37 -9.06
CA LYS A 107 6.27 9.30 -9.32
C LYS A 107 5.53 8.38 -8.34
N TYR A 108 6.24 7.73 -7.42
CA TYR A 108 5.63 6.75 -6.52
C TYR A 108 5.51 7.33 -5.13
N LEU A 109 4.29 7.36 -4.59
CA LEU A 109 4.04 7.87 -3.26
C LEU A 109 4.48 6.88 -2.18
N TYR A 110 4.13 5.60 -2.35
CA TYR A 110 4.29 4.59 -1.31
C TYR A 110 4.30 3.18 -1.91
N VAL A 111 5.07 2.30 -1.30
CA VAL A 111 5.05 0.85 -1.54
C VAL A 111 4.78 0.15 -0.21
N GLY A 112 3.89 -0.83 -0.22
CA GLY A 112 3.56 -1.61 0.97
C GLY A 112 3.23 -3.05 0.65
N LYS A 113 3.27 -3.89 1.69
CA LYS A 113 2.78 -5.27 1.65
C LYS A 113 1.85 -5.62 2.80
N VAL A 114 1.08 -6.69 2.62
CA VAL A 114 0.38 -7.41 3.70
C VAL A 114 0.48 -8.91 3.48
N LYS A 115 0.54 -9.69 4.58
CA LYS A 115 0.42 -11.15 4.48
C LYS A 115 -1.04 -11.61 4.31
N LYS A 116 -1.99 -10.78 4.76
CA LYS A 116 -3.45 -10.98 4.63
C LYS A 116 -4.18 -9.66 4.89
N GLY A 117 -5.40 -9.53 4.37
CA GLY A 117 -6.32 -8.46 4.77
C GLY A 117 -6.05 -7.09 4.13
N ILE A 118 -5.77 -7.06 2.82
CA ILE A 118 -5.51 -5.81 2.08
C ILE A 118 -6.65 -4.79 2.20
N SER A 119 -7.91 -5.23 2.26
CA SER A 119 -9.06 -4.32 2.46
C SER A 119 -8.91 -3.47 3.74
N GLY A 120 -8.54 -4.07 4.87
CA GLY A 120 -8.34 -3.33 6.12
C GLY A 120 -7.11 -2.41 6.07
N ARG A 121 -6.06 -2.84 5.37
CA ARG A 121 -4.88 -1.99 5.14
C ARG A 121 -5.23 -0.76 4.28
N MET A 122 -6.10 -0.91 3.28
CA MET A 122 -6.55 0.20 2.46
C MET A 122 -7.43 1.19 3.23
N VAL A 123 -8.33 0.70 4.11
CA VAL A 123 -9.07 1.57 5.05
C VAL A 123 -8.11 2.44 5.87
N THR A 124 -6.99 1.87 6.31
CA THR A 124 -5.96 2.59 7.06
C THR A 124 -5.22 3.62 6.21
N HIS A 125 -4.83 3.27 4.97
CA HIS A 125 -4.17 4.22 4.08
C HIS A 125 -5.05 5.39 3.66
N LEU A 126 -6.33 5.14 3.41
CA LEU A 126 -7.30 6.20 3.11
C LEU A 126 -7.56 7.11 4.31
N GLY A 127 -7.34 6.63 5.54
CA GLY A 127 -7.42 7.43 6.77
C GLY A 127 -8.60 7.15 7.68
N TYR A 128 -9.34 6.05 7.45
CA TYR A 128 -10.61 5.75 8.12
C TYR A 128 -10.52 4.65 9.18
N ASN A 129 -9.33 4.21 9.56
CA ASN A 129 -9.18 3.22 10.62
C ASN A 129 -9.60 3.83 11.97
N LYS A 130 -10.47 3.16 12.74
CA LYS A 130 -10.93 3.68 14.04
C LYS A 130 -9.78 3.89 15.02
N ASN A 131 -8.76 3.02 15.00
CA ASN A 131 -7.59 3.17 15.84
C ASN A 131 -6.66 4.27 15.27
N PRO A 132 -6.46 5.41 15.97
CA PRO A 132 -5.59 6.50 15.51
C PRO A 132 -4.10 6.12 15.48
N ASP A 133 -3.69 5.10 16.22
CA ASP A 133 -2.28 4.68 16.32
C ASP A 133 -1.87 3.74 15.19
N THR A 134 -2.82 3.27 14.37
CA THR A 134 -2.50 2.41 13.23
C THR A 134 -1.90 3.23 12.10
N SER A 135 -0.59 3.08 11.88
CA SER A 135 0.15 3.80 10.84
C SER A 135 -0.34 3.45 9.43
N GLY A 136 -0.59 4.49 8.63
CA GLY A 136 -0.93 4.42 7.21
C GLY A 136 -0.62 5.73 6.51
N LEU A 137 -1.06 5.87 5.26
CA LEU A 137 -0.87 7.13 4.53
C LEU A 137 -1.76 8.24 5.06
N GLN A 138 -2.92 7.92 5.66
CA GLN A 138 -3.87 8.89 6.19
C GLN A 138 -4.36 9.91 5.14
N LEU A 139 -4.53 9.48 3.88
CA LEU A 139 -4.76 10.37 2.72
C LEU A 139 -5.85 11.42 2.99
N PHE A 140 -7.03 11.00 3.45
CA PHE A 140 -8.16 11.88 3.76
C PHE A 140 -7.78 13.10 4.64
N HIS A 141 -6.80 12.95 5.53
CA HIS A 141 -6.46 13.97 6.53
C HIS A 141 -5.52 15.07 6.02
N TRP A 142 -4.72 14.82 4.98
CA TRP A 142 -3.70 15.79 4.54
C TRP A 142 -3.68 16.08 3.04
N SER A 143 -4.28 15.22 2.21
CA SER A 143 -4.21 15.41 0.75
C SER A 143 -5.23 16.41 0.21
N LYS A 144 -6.14 16.91 1.07
CA LYS A 144 -7.24 17.77 0.65
C LYS A 144 -6.74 19.13 0.15
N GLY A 145 -7.23 19.56 -1.01
CA GLY A 145 -6.84 20.81 -1.66
C GLY A 145 -5.54 20.71 -2.45
N MET A 146 -4.97 19.51 -2.60
CA MET A 146 -3.77 19.29 -3.41
C MET A 146 -4.10 18.92 -4.86
N ASN A 147 -5.37 18.63 -5.18
CA ASN A 147 -5.77 17.95 -6.42
C ASN A 147 -4.98 16.66 -6.67
N LEU A 148 -4.56 15.99 -5.59
CA LEU A 148 -3.75 14.78 -5.66
C LEU A 148 -4.57 13.64 -6.28
N THR A 149 -4.04 13.05 -7.35
CA THR A 149 -4.64 11.88 -7.99
C THR A 149 -3.64 10.74 -7.92
N LEU A 150 -4.06 9.60 -7.35
CA LEU A 150 -3.22 8.43 -7.18
C LEU A 150 -3.78 7.24 -7.96
N LYS A 151 -2.91 6.45 -8.57
CA LYS A 151 -3.23 5.10 -9.00
C LYS A 151 -2.77 4.12 -7.93
N LEU A 152 -3.73 3.42 -7.33
CA LEU A 152 -3.45 2.24 -6.53
C LEU A 152 -3.27 1.05 -7.48
N SER A 153 -2.15 0.34 -7.37
CA SER A 153 -1.96 -0.97 -8.01
C SER A 153 -1.76 -2.04 -6.93
N VAL A 154 -2.41 -3.18 -7.09
CA VAL A 154 -2.48 -4.26 -6.10
C VAL A 154 -2.25 -5.60 -6.79
N MET A 155 -1.35 -6.40 -6.23
CA MET A 155 -0.96 -7.70 -6.75
C MET A 155 -1.04 -8.73 -5.62
N GLU A 156 -1.96 -9.69 -5.76
CA GLU A 156 -2.11 -10.83 -4.86
C GLU A 156 -1.21 -11.97 -5.32
N PHE A 157 -0.52 -12.59 -4.36
CA PHE A 157 0.37 -13.72 -4.57
C PHE A 157 -0.18 -14.99 -3.93
N ILE A 158 0.37 -16.14 -4.36
CA ILE A 158 0.09 -17.43 -3.73
C ILE A 158 0.48 -17.43 -2.23
N PRO A 159 -0.26 -18.15 -1.37
CA PRO A 159 -0.01 -18.15 0.09
C PRO A 159 1.43 -18.46 0.50
N GLU A 160 2.12 -19.33 -0.26
CA GLU A 160 3.49 -19.76 -0.04
C GLU A 160 4.52 -18.60 -0.14
N MET A 161 4.14 -17.49 -0.80
CA MET A 161 5.00 -16.31 -0.92
C MET A 161 4.92 -15.36 0.29
N ALA A 162 4.12 -15.67 1.32
CA ALA A 162 3.87 -14.77 2.44
C ALA A 162 5.16 -14.34 3.18
N ASP A 163 6.15 -15.23 3.29
CA ASP A 163 7.43 -14.94 3.95
C ASP A 163 8.43 -14.21 3.04
N LEU A 164 8.24 -14.28 1.72
CA LEU A 164 9.04 -13.54 0.76
C LEU A 164 8.59 -12.08 0.60
N MET A 165 7.40 -11.72 1.09
CA MET A 165 6.82 -10.40 0.83
C MET A 165 7.66 -9.23 1.31
N GLY A 166 8.45 -9.40 2.38
CA GLY A 166 9.35 -8.34 2.85
C GLY A 166 10.48 -8.07 1.85
N VAL A 167 11.06 -9.12 1.27
CA VAL A 167 12.12 -9.00 0.26
C VAL A 167 11.56 -8.42 -1.04
N ILE A 168 10.36 -8.86 -1.43
CA ILE A 168 9.66 -8.35 -2.62
C ILE A 168 9.33 -6.86 -2.46
N GLU A 169 8.73 -6.47 -1.33
CA GLU A 169 8.43 -5.07 -1.00
C GLU A 169 9.67 -4.20 -1.08
N LEU A 170 10.76 -4.63 -0.42
CA LEU A 170 12.03 -3.92 -0.43
C LEU A 170 12.56 -3.76 -1.86
N LYS A 171 12.60 -4.84 -2.65
CA LYS A 171 13.13 -4.78 -4.01
C LYS A 171 12.27 -3.88 -4.90
N VAL A 172 10.95 -3.92 -4.77
CA VAL A 172 10.06 -3.03 -5.53
C VAL A 172 10.25 -1.58 -5.08
N ALA A 173 10.30 -1.30 -3.78
CA ALA A 173 10.55 0.04 -3.28
C ALA A 173 11.90 0.61 -3.73
N GLN A 174 12.95 -0.21 -3.80
CA GLN A 174 14.26 0.19 -4.34
C GLN A 174 14.24 0.53 -5.83
N ASN A 175 13.32 -0.03 -6.61
CA ASN A 175 13.18 0.31 -8.04
C ASN A 175 12.23 1.50 -8.26
N LEU A 176 11.19 1.62 -7.44
CA LEU A 176 10.18 2.66 -7.57
C LEU A 176 10.55 3.95 -6.82
N HIS A 177 11.45 3.87 -5.86
CA HIS A 177 11.93 4.98 -5.03
C HIS A 177 10.79 5.82 -4.42
N PRO A 178 9.89 5.23 -3.61
CA PRO A 178 8.71 5.95 -3.14
C PRO A 178 9.06 7.16 -2.26
N ILE A 179 8.25 8.23 -2.34
CA ILE A 179 8.42 9.45 -1.55
C ILE A 179 8.26 9.18 -0.04
N ILE A 180 7.32 8.30 0.31
CA ILE A 180 6.99 7.92 1.69
C ILE A 180 7.36 6.46 1.91
N GLY A 181 8.02 6.18 3.04
CA GLY A 181 8.52 4.86 3.40
C GLY A 181 9.92 4.92 4.01
N LYS A 182 10.35 3.80 4.59
CA LYS A 182 11.71 3.55 5.08
C LYS A 182 12.19 2.22 4.49
N HIS A 183 12.37 2.21 3.17
CA HIS A 183 12.79 1.04 2.39
C HIS A 183 14.19 1.27 1.84
#